data_AF-A0A931DKC3-F1
#
_entry.id   AF-A0A931DKC3-F1
#
_cell.length_a   1.000
_cell.length_b   1.000
_cell.length_c   1.000
_cell.angle_alpha   90.00
_cell.angle_beta   90.00
_cell.angle_gamma   90.00
#
_symmetry.space_group_name_H-M   'P 1'
#
loop_
_entity.id
_entity.type
_entity.pdbx_description
1 polymer ?
#
loop_
_entity_poly.entity_id
_entity_poly.type
_entity_poly.pdbx_seq_one_letter_code
_entity_poly.pdbx_strand_id
1 'polypeptide(L)'
;MPLTFPSHAAAVMPLKFWRPRWFDGVALVVGSTAPDLPFAVGAPLPTYGHTWAGLLLWGVPLSIVAALLIRRPAPVAAAHLPGWWRDYGVLGQVRHRWYNTVLSAWSGTVTHRLWDEVTHDQPAGTSLGFATLDRPLSPPQPPADLPATPPASDRDCSLIAVPHAR
;
A
#
# COMPACT_ATOMS: atom_id res chain seq x y z
N MET A 1 -0.06 2.97 2.29
CA MET A 1 0.92 4.09 2.33
C MET A 1 1.37 4.43 0.92
N PRO A 2 1.77 5.67 0.58
CA PRO A 2 2.06 6.03 -0.81
C PRO A 2 3.41 5.42 -1.24
N LEU A 3 3.36 4.59 -2.28
CA LEU A 3 4.48 3.96 -3.00
C LEU A 3 5.48 3.16 -2.11
N THR A 4 5.09 1.94 -1.76
CA THR A 4 5.83 0.91 -0.98
C THR A 4 7.08 0.33 -1.68
N PHE A 5 7.78 1.14 -2.47
CA PHE A 5 8.75 0.65 -3.45
C PHE A 5 10.15 0.25 -2.89
N PRO A 6 10.49 0.43 -1.60
CA PRO A 6 11.62 -0.31 -1.02
C PRO A 6 11.22 -1.32 0.08
N SER A 7 10.25 -0.98 0.95
CA SER A 7 9.97 -1.76 2.17
C SER A 7 9.34 -3.11 1.88
N HIS A 8 8.34 -3.14 1.00
CA HIS A 8 7.58 -4.36 0.73
C HIS A 8 8.35 -5.28 -0.22
N ALA A 9 9.13 -4.70 -1.13
CA ALA A 9 10.08 -5.43 -1.96
C ALA A 9 11.21 -6.07 -1.13
N ALA A 10 11.67 -5.42 -0.05
CA ALA A 10 12.68 -5.99 0.84
C ALA A 10 12.14 -7.22 1.60
N ALA A 11 10.87 -7.21 2.01
CA ALA A 11 10.26 -8.30 2.76
C ALA A 11 10.25 -9.64 2.00
N VAL A 12 10.24 -9.61 0.67
CA VAL A 12 10.24 -10.82 -0.16
C VAL A 12 11.64 -11.32 -0.55
N MET A 13 12.69 -10.53 -0.35
CA MET A 13 14.06 -10.89 -0.73
C MET A 13 14.59 -12.17 -0.06
N PRO A 14 14.34 -12.44 1.23
CA PRO A 14 14.76 -13.69 1.87
C PRO A 14 14.25 -14.94 1.14
N LEU A 15 13.02 -14.89 0.62
CA LEU A 15 12.40 -16.01 -0.08
C LEU A 15 13.15 -16.33 -1.39
N LYS A 16 13.58 -15.29 -2.11
CA LYS A 16 14.38 -15.44 -3.33
C LYS A 16 15.78 -15.98 -3.04
N PHE A 17 16.43 -15.53 -1.97
CA PHE A 17 17.76 -16.01 -1.60
C PHE A 17 17.75 -17.45 -1.09
N TRP A 18 16.69 -17.87 -0.41
CA TRP A 18 16.57 -19.23 0.11
C TRP A 18 16.41 -20.27 -1.01
N ARG A 19 15.54 -20.00 -2.01
CA ARG A 19 15.28 -20.92 -3.12
C ARG A 19 15.23 -20.20 -4.48
N PRO A 20 16.37 -19.76 -5.04
CA PRO A 20 16.41 -18.89 -6.21
C PRO A 20 15.83 -19.53 -7.49
N ARG A 21 15.82 -20.86 -7.59
CA ARG A 21 15.24 -21.59 -8.75
C ARG A 21 13.72 -21.76 -8.66
N TRP A 22 13.17 -21.65 -7.45
CA TRP A 22 11.74 -21.87 -7.18
C TRP A 22 10.95 -20.59 -7.36
N PHE A 23 11.54 -19.45 -6.99
CA PHE A 23 10.90 -18.15 -7.05
C PHE A 23 11.33 -17.32 -8.27
N ASP A 24 10.36 -16.76 -8.95
CA ASP A 24 10.53 -15.73 -9.96
C ASP A 24 10.72 -14.38 -9.26
N GLY A 25 11.95 -13.86 -9.26
CA GLY A 25 12.28 -12.64 -8.51
C GLY A 25 11.52 -11.40 -9.02
N VAL A 26 11.29 -11.29 -10.33
CA VAL A 26 10.56 -10.16 -10.91
C VAL A 26 9.10 -10.22 -10.46
N ALA A 27 8.46 -11.39 -10.60
CA ALA A 27 7.06 -11.54 -10.19
C ALA A 27 6.86 -11.40 -8.68
N LEU A 28 7.84 -11.84 -7.89
CA LEU A 28 7.83 -11.73 -6.43
C LEU A 28 7.90 -10.26 -5.97
N VAL A 29 8.86 -9.49 -6.50
CA VAL A 29 9.02 -8.07 -6.18
C VAL A 29 7.83 -7.27 -6.67
N VAL A 30 7.40 -7.46 -7.92
CA VAL A 30 6.22 -6.77 -8.44
C VAL A 30 4.98 -7.13 -7.62
N GLY A 31 4.78 -8.40 -7.27
CA GLY A 31 3.68 -8.86 -6.42
C GLY A 31 3.64 -8.18 -5.06
N SER A 32 4.80 -7.90 -4.46
CA SER A 32 4.88 -7.16 -3.20
C SER A 32 4.49 -5.68 -3.32
N THR A 33 4.30 -5.16 -4.52
CA THR A 33 3.92 -3.76 -4.78
C THR A 33 2.57 -3.63 -5.50
N ALA A 34 2.09 -4.70 -6.12
CA ALA A 34 0.90 -4.71 -6.96
C ALA A 34 -0.40 -4.27 -6.25
N PRO A 35 -0.65 -4.62 -4.97
CA PRO A 35 -1.86 -4.18 -4.27
C PRO A 35 -1.97 -2.66 -4.15
N ASP A 36 -0.83 -1.95 -4.15
CA ASP A 36 -0.78 -0.49 -4.04
C ASP A 36 -0.83 0.24 -5.39
N LEU A 37 -0.64 -0.45 -6.51
CA LEU A 37 -0.64 0.19 -7.84
C LEU A 37 -1.93 0.98 -8.16
N PRO A 38 -3.14 0.59 -7.71
CA PRO A 38 -4.34 1.42 -7.86
C PRO A 38 -4.21 2.82 -7.27
N PHE A 39 -3.46 3.00 -6.18
CA PHE A 39 -3.20 4.34 -5.61
C PHE A 39 -2.35 5.19 -6.55
N ALA A 40 -1.36 4.60 -7.23
CA ALA A 40 -0.49 5.31 -8.16
C ALA A 40 -1.24 5.82 -9.40
N VAL A 41 -2.36 5.19 -9.76
CA VAL A 41 -3.20 5.56 -10.91
C VAL A 41 -4.42 6.41 -10.49
N GLY A 42 -4.56 6.72 -9.20
CA GLY A 42 -5.67 7.53 -8.68
C GLY A 42 -7.04 6.82 -8.72
N ALA A 43 -7.06 5.49 -8.80
CA ALA A 43 -8.30 4.73 -8.85
C ALA A 43 -8.95 4.65 -7.45
N PRO A 44 -10.28 4.84 -7.31
CA PRO A 44 -11.01 4.69 -6.04
C PRO A 44 -11.25 3.20 -5.69
N LEU A 45 -10.28 2.33 -5.98
CA LEU A 45 -10.27 0.92 -5.61
C LEU A 45 -9.36 0.57 -4.40
N PRO A 46 -8.94 1.51 -3.53
CA PRO A 46 -7.89 1.26 -2.56
C PRO A 46 -8.24 0.12 -1.61
N THR A 47 -9.51 -0.01 -1.21
CA THR A 47 -9.95 -1.05 -0.29
C THR A 47 -10.02 -2.44 -0.93
N TYR A 48 -10.30 -2.53 -2.23
CA TYR A 48 -10.48 -3.82 -2.91
C TYR A 48 -9.15 -4.57 -3.04
N GLY A 49 -8.07 -3.85 -3.36
CA GLY A 49 -6.72 -4.42 -3.54
C GLY A 49 -6.15 -5.13 -2.30
N HIS A 50 -6.56 -4.71 -1.09
CA HIS A 50 -6.14 -5.33 0.17
C HIS A 50 -7.12 -6.40 0.68
N THR A 51 -8.15 -6.79 -0.07
CA THR A 51 -8.96 -7.97 0.26
C THR A 51 -8.28 -9.25 -0.24
N TRP A 52 -8.54 -10.41 0.39
CA TRP A 52 -8.06 -11.70 -0.12
C TRP A 52 -8.49 -11.97 -1.56
N ALA A 53 -9.72 -11.60 -1.91
CA ALA A 53 -10.23 -11.70 -3.27
C ALA A 53 -9.50 -10.73 -4.22
N GLY A 54 -9.26 -9.49 -3.80
CA GLY A 54 -8.50 -8.52 -4.60
C GLY A 54 -7.05 -8.91 -4.82
N LEU A 55 -6.40 -9.51 -3.82
CA LEU A 55 -5.04 -10.05 -3.96
C LEU A 55 -4.98 -11.10 -5.08
N LEU A 56 -5.98 -11.99 -5.17
CA LEU A 56 -6.06 -13.03 -6.20
C LEU A 56 -6.52 -12.49 -7.56
N LEU A 57 -7.60 -11.72 -7.60
CA LEU A 57 -8.26 -11.29 -8.84
C LEU A 57 -7.60 -10.06 -9.47
N TRP A 58 -6.91 -9.25 -8.67
CA TRP A 58 -6.26 -8.03 -9.13
C TRP A 58 -4.75 -8.11 -8.96
N GLY A 59 -4.27 -8.42 -7.74
CA GLY A 59 -2.86 -8.44 -7.41
C GLY A 59 -2.06 -9.40 -8.28
N VAL A 60 -2.49 -10.67 -8.38
CA VAL A 60 -1.79 -11.69 -9.16
C VAL A 60 -1.78 -11.40 -10.67
N PRO A 61 -2.92 -11.13 -11.34
CA PRO A 61 -2.92 -10.80 -12.76
C PRO A 61 -2.07 -9.58 -13.08
N LEU A 62 -2.20 -8.51 -12.29
CA LEU A 62 -1.42 -7.30 -12.47
C LEU A 62 0.08 -7.56 -12.32
N SER A 63 0.47 -8.40 -11.36
CA SER A 63 1.87 -8.78 -11.14
C SER A 63 2.46 -9.56 -12.31
N ILE A 64 1.69 -10.48 -12.90
CA ILE A 64 2.11 -11.24 -14.07
C ILE A 64 2.29 -10.31 -15.27
N VAL A 65 1.32 -9.42 -15.52
CA VAL A 65 1.40 -8.45 -16.61
C VAL A 65 2.61 -7.54 -16.44
N ALA A 66 2.81 -6.96 -15.26
CA ALA A 66 3.95 -6.10 -14.98
C ALA A 66 5.28 -6.87 -15.07
N ALA A 67 5.35 -8.12 -14.62
CA ALA A 67 6.55 -8.95 -14.82
C ALA A 67 6.88 -9.16 -16.30
N LEU A 68 5.87 -9.40 -17.15
CA LEU A 68 6.06 -9.50 -18.60
C LEU A 68 6.51 -8.16 -19.22
N LEU A 69 5.93 -7.05 -18.78
CA LEU A 69 6.30 -5.71 -19.23
C LEU A 69 7.71 -5.31 -18.81
N ILE A 70 8.23 -5.83 -17.70
CA ILE A 70 9.62 -5.64 -17.29
C ILE A 70 10.55 -6.52 -18.13
N ARG A 71 10.22 -7.81 -18.27
CA ARG A 71 11.09 -8.81 -18.93
C ARG A 71 11.26 -8.57 -20.43
N ARG A 72 10.20 -8.15 -21.12
CA ARG A 72 10.22 -7.98 -22.59
C ARG A 72 11.22 -6.92 -23.07
N PRO A 73 11.20 -5.67 -22.55
CA PRO A 73 12.15 -4.64 -22.97
C PRO A 73 13.50 -4.76 -22.26
N ALA A 74 13.64 -5.54 -21.17
CA ALA A 74 14.86 -5.58 -20.37
C ALA A 74 16.17 -5.76 -21.17
N PRO A 75 16.28 -6.68 -22.16
CA PRO A 75 17.51 -6.80 -22.96
C PRO A 75 17.83 -5.56 -23.78
N VAL A 76 16.80 -4.94 -24.36
CA VAL A 76 16.94 -3.73 -25.19
C VAL A 76 17.29 -2.53 -24.31
N ALA A 77 16.54 -2.34 -23.23
CA ALA A 77 16.78 -1.26 -22.26
C ALA A 77 18.20 -1.36 -21.67
N ALA A 78 18.62 -2.56 -21.25
CA ALA A 78 19.92 -2.77 -20.66
C ALA A 78 21.08 -2.49 -21.64
N ALA A 79 20.90 -2.72 -22.94
CA ALA A 79 21.92 -2.41 -23.96
C ALA A 79 22.27 -0.91 -24.05
N HIS A 80 21.36 -0.04 -23.60
CA HIS A 80 21.54 1.41 -23.56
C HIS A 80 22.04 1.95 -22.21
N LEU A 81 22.15 1.10 -21.18
CA LEU A 81 22.62 1.52 -19.86
C LEU A 81 24.17 1.46 -19.75
N PRO A 82 24.79 2.32 -18.92
CA PRO A 82 26.24 2.29 -18.71
C PRO A 82 26.68 1.21 -17.70
N GLY A 83 27.91 0.71 -17.84
CA GLY A 83 28.53 -0.18 -16.85
C GLY A 83 27.77 -1.49 -16.59
N TRP A 84 27.75 -1.92 -15.32
CA TRP A 84 27.13 -3.16 -14.82
C TRP A 84 25.61 -3.20 -14.98
N TRP A 85 24.95 -2.07 -15.28
CA TRP A 85 23.52 -2.03 -15.56
C TRP A 85 23.13 -2.81 -16.83
N ARG A 86 24.09 -3.04 -17.74
CA ARG A 86 23.91 -3.88 -18.93
C ARG A 86 23.57 -5.33 -18.59
N ASP A 87 24.02 -5.81 -17.43
CA ASP A 87 23.80 -7.19 -17.01
C ASP A 87 22.33 -7.47 -16.69
N TYR A 88 21.52 -6.43 -16.41
CA TYR A 88 20.08 -6.57 -16.21
C TYR A 88 19.32 -7.04 -17.46
N GLY A 89 19.96 -7.07 -18.64
CA GLY A 89 19.40 -7.70 -19.83
C GLY A 89 19.09 -9.19 -19.62
N VAL A 90 19.76 -9.83 -18.65
CA VAL A 90 19.49 -11.22 -18.24
C VAL A 90 18.03 -11.45 -17.81
N LEU A 91 17.34 -10.41 -17.33
CA LEU A 91 15.93 -10.50 -16.92
C LEU A 91 15.02 -10.97 -18.06
N GLY A 92 15.33 -10.63 -19.32
CA GLY A 92 14.59 -11.10 -20.48
C GLY A 92 14.92 -12.54 -20.90
N GLN A 93 16.06 -13.06 -20.45
CA GLN A 93 16.54 -14.42 -20.77
C GLN A 93 16.10 -15.45 -19.72
N VAL A 94 15.93 -15.06 -18.46
CA VAL A 94 15.52 -15.97 -17.39
C VAL A 94 14.06 -16.41 -17.58
N ARG A 95 13.87 -17.69 -17.91
CA ARG A 95 12.56 -18.33 -18.00
C ARG A 95 12.28 -19.13 -16.73
N HIS A 96 11.18 -18.82 -16.07
CA HIS A 96 10.60 -19.68 -15.05
C HIS A 96 9.41 -20.44 -15.64
N ARG A 97 9.09 -21.59 -15.07
CA ARG A 97 7.83 -22.29 -15.39
C ARG A 97 6.67 -21.38 -14.97
N TRP A 98 5.59 -21.34 -15.76
CA TRP A 98 4.48 -20.40 -15.54
C TRP A 98 3.91 -20.46 -14.11
N TYR A 99 3.84 -21.66 -13.52
CA TYR A 99 3.35 -21.84 -12.16
C TYR A 99 4.29 -21.26 -11.10
N ASN A 100 5.60 -21.23 -11.32
CA ASN A 100 6.54 -20.55 -10.41
C ASN A 100 6.30 -19.04 -10.43
N THR A 101 6.04 -18.46 -11.60
CA THR A 101 5.71 -17.03 -11.75
C THR A 101 4.40 -16.70 -11.04
N VAL A 102 3.35 -17.52 -11.20
CA VAL A 102 2.06 -17.35 -10.51
C VAL A 102 2.23 -17.47 -8.99
N LEU A 103 2.92 -18.52 -8.51
CA LEU A 103 3.16 -18.72 -7.07
C LEU A 103 4.01 -17.59 -6.47
N SER A 104 4.97 -17.06 -7.23
CA SER A 104 5.80 -15.93 -6.79
C SER A 104 5.00 -14.64 -6.73
N ALA A 105 4.16 -14.37 -7.75
CA ALA A 105 3.24 -13.24 -7.73
C ALA A 105 2.30 -13.31 -6.51
N TRP A 106 1.71 -14.47 -6.26
CA TRP A 106 0.86 -14.71 -5.09
C TRP A 106 1.62 -14.54 -3.77
N SER A 107 2.81 -15.13 -3.66
CA SER A 107 3.63 -14.97 -2.44
C SER A 107 4.00 -13.51 -2.19
N GLY A 108 4.26 -12.75 -3.26
CA GLY A 108 4.52 -11.32 -3.17
C GLY A 108 3.32 -10.54 -2.65
N THR A 109 2.13 -10.77 -3.20
CA THR A 109 0.91 -10.07 -2.77
C THR A 109 0.51 -10.44 -1.34
N VAL A 110 0.69 -11.71 -0.93
CA VAL A 110 0.50 -12.13 0.46
C VAL A 110 1.48 -11.44 1.39
N THR A 111 2.76 -11.37 1.01
CA THR A 111 3.78 -10.68 1.82
C THR A 111 3.45 -9.21 1.99
N HIS A 112 2.95 -8.54 0.95
CA HIS A 112 2.47 -7.16 1.04
C HIS A 112 1.40 -7.01 2.14
N ARG A 113 0.37 -7.86 2.10
CA ARG A 113 -0.72 -7.83 3.10
C ARG A 113 -0.20 -8.09 4.51
N LEU A 114 0.64 -9.10 4.69
CA LEU A 114 1.20 -9.43 6.01
C LEU A 114 2.07 -8.28 6.53
N TRP A 115 2.83 -7.64 5.65
CA TRP A 115 3.64 -6.47 6.00
C TRP A 115 2.77 -5.26 6.37
N ASP A 116 1.65 -5.06 5.68
CA ASP A 116 0.66 -4.04 6.05
C ASP A 116 0.06 -4.31 7.43
N GLU A 117 -0.27 -5.56 7.75
CA GLU A 117 -0.78 -5.96 9.08
C GLU A 117 0.25 -5.71 10.20
N VAL A 118 1.54 -5.83 9.91
CA VAL A 118 2.61 -5.51 10.88
C VAL A 118 2.86 -4.00 11.01
N THR A 119 2.72 -3.25 9.91
CA THR A 119 3.15 -1.83 9.86
C THR A 119 2.03 -0.83 10.08
N HIS A 120 0.76 -1.23 9.97
CA HIS A 120 -0.39 -0.34 10.11
C HIS A 120 -1.43 -0.90 11.07
N ASP A 121 -1.98 -0.02 11.91
CA ASP A 121 -3.24 -0.27 12.62
C ASP A 121 -4.38 -0.34 11.60
N GLN A 122 -4.66 -1.54 11.11
CA GLN A 122 -5.92 -1.83 10.42
C GLN A 122 -7.03 -1.93 11.48
N PRO A 123 -8.24 -1.36 11.26
CA PRO A 123 -9.39 -1.61 12.13
C PRO A 123 -9.61 -3.12 12.34
N ALA A 124 -9.92 -3.49 13.58
CA ALA A 124 -9.81 -4.84 14.15
C ALA A 124 -10.31 -6.00 13.28
N GLY A 125 -9.48 -7.04 13.15
CA GLY A 125 -9.82 -8.32 12.53
C GLY A 125 -8.68 -9.35 12.38
N THR A 126 -7.41 -8.92 12.39
CA THR A 126 -6.27 -9.83 12.20
C THR A 126 -5.00 -9.32 12.90
N SER A 127 -5.02 -9.16 14.23
CA SER A 127 -3.89 -8.53 14.95
C SER A 127 -2.89 -9.54 15.50
N LEU A 128 -1.72 -9.61 14.86
CA LEU A 128 -0.42 -9.85 15.49
C LEU A 128 0.48 -8.65 15.12
N GLY A 129 0.22 -7.49 15.74
CA GLY A 129 0.95 -6.24 15.50
C GLY A 129 1.61 -5.71 16.79
N PHE A 130 2.87 -5.31 16.70
CA PHE A 130 3.75 -4.90 17.80
C PHE A 130 3.66 -3.41 18.20
N ALA A 131 2.54 -2.72 17.98
CA ALA A 131 2.46 -1.25 18.12
C ALA A 131 1.73 -0.75 19.39
N THR A 132 1.81 -1.45 20.52
CA THR A 132 1.33 -0.92 21.81
C THR A 132 2.38 -0.08 22.54
N LEU A 133 2.91 0.98 21.91
CA LEU A 133 3.88 1.83 22.62
C LEU A 133 3.73 3.35 22.54
N ASP A 134 2.78 3.97 21.81
CA ASP A 134 2.76 5.44 21.82
C ASP A 134 1.44 6.17 21.46
N ARG A 135 0.25 5.60 21.71
CA ARG A 135 -1.00 6.40 21.64
C ARG A 135 -1.75 6.47 22.97
N PRO A 136 -1.92 7.67 23.57
CA PRO A 136 -2.89 7.86 24.63
C PRO A 136 -4.30 7.66 24.06
N LEU A 137 -5.07 6.80 24.73
CA LEU A 137 -6.49 6.63 24.50
C LEU A 137 -7.18 7.98 24.76
N SER A 138 -7.70 8.64 23.73
CA SER A 138 -8.68 9.71 23.96
C SER A 138 -9.85 9.12 24.76
N PRO A 139 -10.28 9.73 25.88
CA PRO A 139 -11.36 9.17 26.67
C PRO A 139 -12.65 9.11 25.85
N PRO A 140 -13.49 8.08 26.05
CA PRO A 140 -14.73 7.90 25.32
C PRO A 140 -15.61 9.15 25.44
N GLN A 141 -16.16 9.61 24.31
CA GLN A 141 -17.19 10.65 24.29
C GLN A 141 -18.37 10.18 25.17
N PRO A 142 -18.87 11.00 26.11
CA PRO A 142 -20.05 10.63 26.88
C PRO A 142 -21.28 10.52 25.96
N PRO A 143 -22.24 9.64 26.28
CA PRO A 143 -23.42 9.39 25.45
C PRO A 143 -24.26 10.66 25.23
N ALA A 144 -24.84 10.77 24.04
CA ALA A 144 -25.52 11.96 23.50
C ALA A 144 -26.87 12.33 24.17
N ASP A 145 -27.14 11.87 25.40
CA ASP A 145 -28.42 12.02 26.07
C ASP A 145 -28.33 12.85 27.36
N LEU A 146 -27.86 14.09 27.25
CA LEU A 146 -28.10 15.12 28.28
C LEU A 146 -28.85 16.30 27.66
N PRO A 147 -30.04 16.68 28.17
CA PRO A 147 -30.77 17.84 27.66
C PRO A 147 -29.96 19.11 27.92
N ALA A 148 -29.85 19.95 26.88
CA ALA A 148 -29.17 21.23 26.94
C ALA A 148 -29.72 22.08 28.11
N THR A 149 -28.85 22.47 29.02
CA THR A 149 -29.12 23.53 30.00
C THR A 149 -29.44 24.83 29.24
N PRO A 150 -30.56 25.53 29.51
CA PRO A 150 -30.89 26.75 28.80
C PRO A 150 -29.90 27.88 29.13
N PRO A 151 -29.60 28.78 28.18
CA PRO A 151 -28.64 29.85 28.38
C PRO A 151 -29.16 30.90 29.37
N ALA A 152 -28.30 31.31 30.30
CA ALA A 152 -28.54 32.37 31.27
C ALA A 152 -28.81 33.72 30.57
N SER A 153 -29.83 34.40 31.05
CA SER A 153 -30.29 35.70 30.58
C SER A 153 -29.40 36.86 31.02
N ASP A 154 -29.50 37.93 30.22
CA ASP A 154 -29.55 39.35 30.61
C ASP A 154 -28.24 40.18 30.64
N ARG A 155 -28.24 41.18 29.72
CA ARG A 155 -27.93 42.61 29.92
C ARG A 155 -26.72 43.22 29.19
N ASP A 156 -27.01 44.46 28.74
CA ASP A 156 -26.15 45.57 28.33
C ASP A 156 -25.52 45.60 26.93
N CYS A 157 -26.37 45.86 25.92
CA CYS A 157 -25.97 46.65 24.75
C CYS A 157 -26.43 48.11 24.96
N SER A 158 -25.55 48.92 25.56
CA SER A 158 -25.66 50.38 25.58
C SER A 158 -24.80 50.98 24.47
N LEU A 159 -25.43 51.82 23.65
CA LEU A 159 -24.90 53.05 23.01
C LEU A 159 -23.61 52.97 22.19
N ILE A 160 -23.69 53.32 20.89
CA ILE A 160 -23.04 54.51 20.31
C ILE A 160 -23.56 54.72 18.87
N ALA A 161 -23.77 55.99 18.53
CA ALA A 161 -24.60 56.51 17.47
C ALA A 161 -23.93 56.71 16.09
N VAL A 162 -24.79 56.71 15.06
CA VAL A 162 -24.87 57.52 13.80
C VAL A 162 -24.11 58.87 13.90
N PRO A 163 -23.53 59.53 12.84
CA PRO A 163 -23.99 59.75 11.44
C PRO A 163 -22.85 59.62 10.36
N HIS A 164 -22.96 59.87 9.04
CA HIS A 164 -23.64 60.91 8.26
C HIS A 164 -23.50 60.64 6.72
N ALA A 165 -24.50 61.10 5.94
CA ALA A 165 -24.43 61.72 4.58
C ALA A 165 -23.90 60.87 3.38
N ARG A 166 -24.48 60.88 2.18
CA ARG A 166 -25.39 61.79 1.47
C ARG A 166 -26.39 61.00 0.61
#